data_AF-A0A2H0SBA4-F1
#
_entry.id   AF-A0A2H0SBA4-F1
#
_cell.length_a   1.000
_cell.length_b   1.000
_cell.length_c   1.000
_cell.angle_alpha   90.00
_cell.angle_beta   90.00
_cell.angle_gamma   90.00
#
_symmetry.space_group_name_H-M   'P 1'
#
loop_
_entity.id
_entity.type
_entity.pdbx_description
1 polymer ?
#
loop_
_entity_poly.entity_id
_entity_poly.type
_entity_poly.pdbx_seq_one_letter_code
_entity_poly.pdbx_strand_id
1 'polypeptide(L)'
;MSQIVFNIDAKLKEKAMRRARKAGVPFSSVLKFATAAYAEGRLDVGMAEPERFNAKTRKEIEEALEDSKCGRNLSPVFRSAKEMDDYLDKL
;
A
#
# COMPACT_ATOMS: atom_id res chain seq x y z
N MET A 1 1.57 0.10 33.49
CA MET A 1 2.26 0.57 32.27
C MET A 1 3.62 -0.11 32.19
N SER A 2 4.01 -0.64 31.04
CA SER A 2 5.35 -1.18 30.80
C SER A 2 6.13 -0.24 29.88
N GLN A 3 7.45 -0.14 30.09
CA GLN A 3 8.37 0.66 29.29
C GLN A 3 9.21 -0.26 28.41
N ILE A 4 9.36 0.12 27.13
CA ILE A 4 10.18 -0.61 26.16
C ILE A 4 11.33 0.31 25.74
N VAL A 5 12.57 -0.17 25.91
CA VAL A 5 13.80 0.53 25.49
C VAL A 5 14.64 -0.43 24.66
N PHE A 6 15.03 -0.02 23.47
CA PHE A 6 15.93 -0.78 22.60
C PHE A 6 16.84 0.16 21.83
N ASN A 7 18.01 -0.35 21.42
CA ASN A 7 18.94 0.36 20.57
C ASN A 7 18.56 0.17 19.09
N ILE A 8 18.78 1.21 18.29
CA ILE A 8 18.54 1.21 16.84
C ILE A 8 19.55 2.13 16.18
N ASP A 9 19.90 1.82 14.93
CA ASP A 9 20.70 2.72 14.11
C ASP A 9 20.09 4.13 14.05
N ALA A 10 20.93 5.15 14.24
CA ALA A 10 20.50 6.54 14.35
C ALA A 10 19.87 7.05 13.04
N LYS A 11 20.42 6.66 11.88
CA LYS A 11 19.91 7.09 10.57
C LYS A 11 18.56 6.44 10.28
N LEU A 12 18.39 5.16 10.63
CA LEU A 12 17.13 4.43 10.52
C LEU A 12 16.04 5.07 11.38
N LYS A 13 16.35 5.37 12.65
CA LYS A 13 15.44 6.08 13.57
C LYS A 13 14.99 7.41 12.99
N GLU A 14 15.93 8.23 12.51
CA GLU A 14 15.61 9.54 11.94
C GLU A 14 14.72 9.42 10.69
N LYS A 15 15.00 8.46 9.80
CA LYS A 15 14.18 8.20 8.61
C LYS A 15 12.75 7.80 8.99
N ALA A 16 12.59 6.90 9.95
CA ALA A 16 11.28 6.47 10.43
C ALA A 16 10.50 7.61 11.10
N MET A 17 11.16 8.42 11.93
CA MET A 17 10.57 9.61 12.57
C MET A 17 10.10 10.64 11.54
N ARG A 18 10.90 10.92 10.50
CA ARG A 18 10.50 11.83 9.41
C ARG A 18 9.27 11.32 8.68
N ARG A 19 9.19 10.01 8.39
CA ARG A 19 8.00 9.41 7.75
C ARG A 19 6.76 9.53 8.64
N ALA A 20 6.88 9.26 9.94
CA ALA A 20 5.77 9.40 10.88
C ALA A 20 5.24 10.84 10.93
N ARG A 21 6.15 11.84 10.99
CA ARG A 21 5.79 13.26 10.95
C ARG A 21 5.06 13.65 9.67
N LYS A 22 5.51 13.18 8.50
CA LYS A 22 4.82 13.42 7.22
C LYS A 22 3.41 12.82 7.18
N ALA A 23 3.20 11.72 7.91
CA ALA A 23 1.89 11.08 8.07
C ALA A 23 1.05 11.71 9.21
N GLY A 24 1.51 12.79 9.85
CA GLY A 24 0.78 13.48 10.91
C GLY A 24 0.71 12.73 12.24
N VAL A 25 1.55 11.71 12.45
CA VAL A 25 1.50 10.87 13.66
C VAL A 25 2.81 10.91 14.46
N PRO A 26 2.75 10.85 15.80
CA PRO A 26 3.93 10.65 16.63
C PRO A 26 4.61 9.31 16.34
N PHE A 27 5.94 9.28 16.36
CA PHE A 27 6.70 8.05 16.13
C PHE A 27 6.40 6.96 17.17
N SER A 28 6.12 7.34 18.42
CA SER A 28 5.71 6.41 19.47
C SER A 28 4.39 5.71 19.14
N SER A 29 3.44 6.40 18.49
CA SER A 29 2.18 5.80 18.04
C SER A 29 2.42 4.74 16.99
N VAL A 30 3.35 4.98 16.05
CA VAL A 30 3.75 3.99 15.03
C VAL A 30 4.25 2.70 15.69
N LEU A 31 5.12 2.81 16.69
CA LEU A 31 5.62 1.64 17.42
C LEU A 31 4.50 0.90 18.16
N LYS A 32 3.62 1.64 18.85
CA LYS A 32 2.46 1.04 19.54
C LYS A 32 1.53 0.30 18.58
N PHE A 33 1.23 0.91 17.43
CA PHE A 33 0.37 0.28 16.42
C PHE A 33 1.03 -0.94 15.80
N ALA A 34 2.32 -0.89 15.52
CA ALA A 34 3.06 -2.05 15.02
C ALA A 34 3.06 -3.19 16.05
N THR A 35 3.26 -2.90 17.34
CA THR A 35 3.18 -3.91 18.41
C THR A 35 1.78 -4.53 18.50
N ALA A 36 0.72 -3.73 18.44
CA ALA A 36 -0.66 -4.22 18.46
C ALA A 36 -0.96 -5.07 17.22
N ALA A 37 -0.62 -4.57 16.02
CA ALA A 37 -0.81 -5.29 14.78
C ALA A 37 -0.05 -6.63 14.74
N TYR A 38 1.16 -6.68 15.30
CA TYR A 38 1.92 -7.92 15.42
C TYR A 38 1.23 -8.92 16.36
N ALA A 39 0.78 -8.47 17.53
CA ALA A 39 0.07 -9.31 18.48
C ALA A 39 -1.28 -9.84 17.92
N GLU A 40 -1.91 -9.07 17.04
CA GLU A 40 -3.18 -9.43 16.39
C GLU A 40 -3.01 -10.19 15.07
N GLY A 41 -1.77 -10.50 14.64
CA GLY A 41 -1.49 -11.20 13.39
C GLY A 41 -1.71 -10.37 12.12
N ARG A 42 -1.88 -9.04 12.24
CA ARG A 42 -2.01 -8.09 11.12
C ARG A 42 -0.67 -7.55 10.62
N LEU A 43 0.41 -7.85 11.33
CA LEU A 43 1.79 -7.54 10.94
C LEU A 43 2.63 -8.81 11.18
N ASP A 44 3.33 -9.26 10.15
CA ASP A 44 4.33 -10.33 10.27
C ASP A 44 5.74 -9.73 10.16
N VAL A 45 6.69 -10.26 10.94
CA VAL A 45 8.07 -9.77 10.99
C VAL A 45 8.97 -10.88 10.46
N GLY A 46 9.28 -10.81 9.17
CA GLY A 46 10.18 -11.72 8.47
C GLY A 46 10.80 -11.06 7.23
N MET A 47 11.63 -11.81 6.50
CA MET A 47 12.05 -11.44 5.14
C MET A 47 10.88 -11.68 4.16
N ALA A 48 9.75 -11.01 4.36
CA ALA A 48 8.76 -10.93 3.31
C ALA A 48 9.35 -9.98 2.26
N GLU A 49 9.76 -10.52 1.10
CA GLU A 49 9.89 -9.64 -0.06
C GLU A 49 8.57 -8.88 -0.18
N PRO A 50 8.59 -7.53 -0.30
CA PRO A 50 7.35 -6.80 -0.53
C PRO A 50 6.67 -7.44 -1.73
N GLU A 51 5.38 -7.76 -1.62
CA GLU A 51 4.62 -8.33 -2.73
C GLU A 51 4.86 -7.47 -3.97
N ARG A 52 5.63 -8.01 -4.91
CA ARG A 52 5.95 -7.36 -6.17
C ARG A 52 5.19 -8.12 -7.23
N PHE A 53 4.49 -7.38 -8.07
CA PHE A 53 3.98 -7.95 -9.32
C PHE A 53 5.15 -8.61 -10.07
N ASN A 54 4.90 -9.81 -10.59
CA ASN A 54 5.81 -10.44 -11.54
C ASN A 54 5.99 -9.51 -12.76
N ALA A 55 7.04 -9.75 -13.56
CA ALA A 55 7.39 -8.86 -14.67
C ALA A 55 6.24 -8.62 -15.66
N LYS A 56 5.42 -9.65 -15.91
CA LYS A 56 4.26 -9.56 -16.80
C LYS A 56 3.17 -8.68 -16.21
N THR A 57 2.71 -8.97 -14.99
CA THR A 57 1.65 -8.20 -14.32
C THR A 57 2.06 -6.75 -14.09
N ARG A 58 3.33 -6.48 -13.78
CA ARG A 58 3.84 -5.11 -13.68
C ARG A 58 3.67 -4.36 -14.99
N LYS A 59 4.09 -4.97 -16.10
CA LYS A 59 4.00 -4.37 -17.43
C LYS A 59 2.55 -4.08 -17.84
N GLU A 60 1.64 -5.03 -17.59
CA GLU A 60 0.21 -4.86 -17.87
C GLU A 60 -0.40 -3.70 -17.08
N ILE A 61 -0.04 -3.54 -15.80
CA ILE A 61 -0.48 -2.41 -14.97
C ILE A 61 0.10 -1.08 -15.46
N GLU A 62 1.39 -1.06 -15.81
CA GLU A 62 2.04 0.14 -16.34
C GLU A 62 1.39 0.58 -17.67
N GLU A 63 1.09 -0.35 -18.57
CA GLU A 63 0.39 -0.08 -19.82
C GLU A 63 -1.04 0.43 -19.57
N ALA A 64 -1.81 -0.21 -18.68
CA ALA A 64 -3.17 0.22 -18.33
C ALA A 64 -3.19 1.64 -17.72
N LEU A 65 -2.18 1.99 -16.92
CA LEU A 65 -2.05 3.32 -16.34
C LEU A 65 -1.73 4.38 -17.40
N GLU A 66 -0.86 4.08 -18.36
CA GLU A 66 -0.56 4.97 -19.48
C GLU A 66 -1.77 5.14 -20.42
N ASP A 67 -2.49 4.05 -20.69
CA ASP A 67 -3.74 4.07 -21.45
C ASP A 67 -4.80 4.96 -20.77
N SER A 68 -4.95 4.85 -19.45
CA SER A 68 -5.80 5.75 -18.65
C SER A 68 -5.39 7.22 -18.74
N LYS A 69 -4.09 7.53 -18.62
CA LYS A 69 -3.60 8.91 -18.74
C LYS A 69 -3.82 9.49 -20.13
N CYS A 70 -3.62 8.68 -21.17
CA CYS A 70 -3.74 9.10 -22.56
C CYS A 70 -5.18 8.99 -23.11
N GLY A 71 -6.13 8.48 -22.33
CA GLY A 71 -7.52 8.28 -22.77
C GLY A 71 -7.66 7.22 -23.87
N ARG A 72 -6.76 6.25 -23.93
CA ARG A 72 -6.76 5.16 -24.92
C ARG A 72 -7.17 3.85 -24.27
N ASN A 73 -7.73 2.93 -25.06
CA ASN A 73 -8.06 1.58 -24.60
C ASN A 73 -8.94 1.55 -23.33
N LEU A 74 -9.81 2.55 -23.20
CA LEU A 74 -10.78 2.65 -22.11
C LEU A 74 -12.12 2.08 -22.55
N SER A 75 -12.83 1.52 -21.58
CA SER A 75 -14.23 1.18 -21.74
C SER A 75 -15.07 2.44 -22.04
N PRO A 76 -16.25 2.28 -22.65
CA PRO A 76 -17.21 3.38 -22.78
C PRO A 76 -17.55 4.01 -21.43
N VAL A 77 -17.99 5.27 -21.46
CA VAL A 77 -18.53 5.92 -20.26
C VAL A 77 -19.90 5.34 -19.94
N PHE A 78 -20.03 4.73 -18.77
CA PHE A 78 -21.29 4.18 -18.28
C PHE A 78 -22.05 5.21 -17.45
N ARG A 79 -23.38 5.21 -17.57
CA ARG A 79 -24.26 6.10 -16.80
C ARG A 79 -24.74 5.47 -15.49
N SER A 80 -24.55 4.16 -15.33
CA SER A 80 -24.89 3.43 -14.11
C SER A 80 -24.01 2.18 -13.92
N ALA A 81 -23.93 1.67 -12.70
CA ALA A 81 -23.24 0.41 -12.40
C ALA A 81 -23.85 -0.77 -13.19
N LYS A 82 -25.18 -0.81 -13.33
CA LYS A 82 -25.86 -1.85 -14.12
C LYS A 82 -25.42 -1.88 -15.58
N GLU A 83 -25.25 -0.71 -16.19
CA GLU A 83 -24.78 -0.60 -17.58
C GLU A 83 -23.33 -1.08 -17.75
N MET A 84 -22.48 -0.79 -16.76
CA MET A 84 -21.12 -1.31 -16.70
C MET A 84 -21.12 -2.84 -16.56
N ASP A 85 -21.90 -3.40 -15.64
CA ASP A 85 -22.01 -4.84 -15.43
C ASP A 85 -22.49 -5.54 -16.71
N ASP A 86 -23.57 -5.05 -17.34
CA ASP A 86 -24.12 -5.58 -18.60
C ASP A 86 -23.12 -5.53 -19.76
N TYR A 87 -22.15 -4.60 -19.74
CA TYR A 87 -21.07 -4.51 -20.72
C TYR A 87 -19.96 -5.52 -20.42
N LEU A 88 -19.52 -5.60 -19.16
CA LEU A 88 -18.45 -6.51 -18.74
C LEU A 88 -18.84 -7.98 -18.87
N ASP A 89 -20.09 -8.33 -18.59
CA ASP A 89 -20.61 -9.70 -18.75
C ASP A 89 -20.66 -10.16 -20.21
N LYS A 90 -20.51 -9.23 -21.17
CA LYS A 90 -20.51 -9.51 -22.63
C LYS A 90 -19.12 -9.50 -23.27
N LEU A 91 -18.06 -9.19 -22.51
CA LEU A 91 -16.67 -9.26 -22.96
C LEU A 91 -16.17 -10.70 -22.96
#